data_AF-A0A978RZD7-F1
#
_entry.id   AF-A0A978RZD7-F1
#
_cell.length_a   1.000
_cell.length_b   1.000
_cell.length_c   1.000
_cell.angle_alpha   90.00
_cell.angle_beta   90.00
_cell.angle_gamma   90.00
#
_symmetry.space_group_name_H-M   'P 1'
#
loop_
_entity.id
_entity.type
_entity.pdbx_description
1 polymer ?
#
loop_
_entity_poly.entity_id
_entity_poly.type
_entity_poly.pdbx_seq_one_letter_code
_entity_poly.pdbx_strand_id
1 'polypeptide(L)'
;MEGKIGAEELLKFYLAGKTSFRNADLSGVNLERANLQGIDLQGAYLRWATLQGANLREANLSWADLQRANLSDAILQKANLKEVSLRKAKLQWADFQEAQLQSAKMEKCDLTCANLRAASLRLVSLQGANLDKANMLMVDLRVATLTEAKLLDANLEMAKLQEANLSKANLMGANLAKALANGASFQEARLFGANLSDANLTGVNLTGADLQEAKLFGTNLSGANLTEARLPSLPNMQGAKLSGAQLKGVRLPRGESLQQAMQPDGVIPDRRSPRALEPVMTTAELLPEKAVTEMPPQEESAANRRGLTLYSFKAQVEVGAIHLSGAEGHRHPMEGDGQLGTAAIAIAHRRGPSVLRQQLLAAYNRRCAITGCDVEPLLEAVLLMPSKLVQNTHDASDGLLLRSDIHTLFDLHLITIDPDTMKVIVAPSLRPTSYGEFDGQPLRQPVDRAFRPNHEGLQWRFNWCDWVHRL
;
A
#
# COMPACT_ATOMS: atom_id res chain seq x y z
N MET A 1 39.32 17.28 -9.42
CA MET A 1 39.00 18.66 -9.00
C MET A 1 39.01 18.63 -7.50
N GLU A 2 40.06 19.13 -6.86
CA GLU A 2 40.27 19.06 -5.40
C GLU A 2 39.71 20.30 -4.67
N GLY A 3 38.52 20.77 -5.06
CA GLY A 3 37.91 21.96 -4.47
C GLY A 3 36.40 21.83 -4.36
N LYS A 4 35.81 22.59 -3.44
CA LYS A 4 34.37 22.71 -3.29
C LYS A 4 33.77 23.31 -4.56
N ILE A 5 32.84 22.61 -5.19
CA ILE A 5 32.15 23.05 -6.41
C ILE A 5 30.81 23.66 -6.01
N GLY A 6 30.53 24.88 -6.49
CA GLY A 6 29.24 25.53 -6.28
C GLY A 6 28.13 24.93 -7.15
N ALA A 7 26.87 25.16 -6.79
CA ALA A 7 25.72 24.68 -7.57
C ALA A 7 25.73 25.22 -9.02
N GLU A 8 25.92 26.53 -9.20
CA GLU A 8 25.97 27.17 -10.53
C GLU A 8 27.11 26.62 -11.38
N GLU A 9 28.27 26.39 -10.77
CA GLU A 9 29.44 25.85 -11.44
C GLU A 9 29.20 24.40 -11.89
N LEU A 10 28.65 23.56 -11.02
CA LEU A 10 28.26 22.19 -11.37
C LEU A 10 27.26 22.19 -12.54
N LEU A 11 26.20 22.99 -12.45
CA LEU A 11 25.17 23.06 -13.48
C LEU A 11 25.73 23.55 -14.81
N LYS A 12 26.60 24.57 -14.79
CA LYS A 12 27.28 25.08 -15.99
C LYS A 12 28.12 24.00 -16.65
N PHE A 13 28.92 23.26 -15.87
CA PHE A 13 29.74 22.18 -16.42
C PHE A 13 28.89 21.01 -16.93
N TYR A 14 27.83 20.66 -16.22
CA TYR A 14 26.90 19.61 -16.63
C TYR A 14 26.20 19.95 -17.95
N LEU A 15 25.73 21.18 -18.11
CA LEU A 15 25.16 21.69 -19.37
C LEU A 15 26.19 21.75 -20.51
N ALA A 16 27.48 21.93 -20.20
CA ALA A 16 28.57 21.85 -21.16
C ALA A 16 28.97 20.40 -21.51
N GLY A 17 28.23 19.38 -21.04
CA GLY A 17 28.43 17.98 -21.37
C GLY A 17 29.35 17.23 -20.39
N LYS A 18 29.87 17.89 -19.35
CA LYS A 18 30.65 17.19 -18.32
C LYS A 18 29.72 16.47 -17.35
N THR A 19 29.70 15.15 -17.38
CA THR A 19 28.79 14.35 -16.54
C THR A 19 29.45 13.78 -15.28
N SER A 20 30.78 13.82 -15.17
CA SER A 20 31.52 13.22 -14.04
C SER A 20 32.00 14.27 -13.02
N PHE A 21 31.53 14.09 -11.78
CA PHE A 21 31.83 14.90 -10.60
C PHE A 21 32.21 14.00 -9.41
N ARG A 22 32.92 12.90 -9.70
CA ARG A 22 33.37 11.95 -8.67
C ARG A 22 34.20 12.64 -7.60
N ASN A 23 33.98 12.24 -6.35
CA ASN A 23 34.69 12.73 -5.17
C ASN A 23 34.64 14.27 -4.99
N ALA A 24 33.76 14.98 -5.71
CA ALA A 24 33.63 16.42 -5.59
C ALA A 24 33.07 16.77 -4.20
N ASP A 25 33.56 17.88 -3.62
CA ASP A 25 32.90 18.47 -2.46
C ASP A 25 31.75 19.36 -2.93
N LEU A 26 30.54 18.85 -2.70
CA LEU A 26 29.25 19.46 -2.97
C LEU A 26 28.46 19.64 -1.67
N SER A 27 29.15 19.76 -0.54
CA SER A 27 28.49 19.86 0.76
C SER A 27 27.68 21.16 0.85
N GLY A 28 26.39 21.03 1.15
CA GLY A 28 25.45 22.15 1.29
C GLY A 28 25.02 22.82 -0.01
N VAL A 29 25.33 22.26 -1.18
CA VAL A 29 24.89 22.85 -2.45
C VAL A 29 23.36 22.84 -2.57
N ASN A 30 22.82 23.86 -3.24
CA ASN A 30 21.42 23.89 -3.62
C ASN A 30 21.26 23.48 -5.10
N LEU A 31 20.79 22.26 -5.31
CA LEU A 31 20.47 21.65 -6.59
C LEU A 31 18.98 21.28 -6.63
N GLU A 32 18.13 22.05 -5.95
CA GLU A 32 16.68 21.89 -5.98
C GLU A 32 16.19 21.87 -7.44
N ARG A 33 15.43 20.82 -7.79
CA ARG A 33 14.83 20.61 -9.12
C ARG A 33 15.84 20.59 -10.28
N ALA A 34 17.14 20.45 -9.99
CA ALA A 34 18.15 20.32 -11.02
C ALA A 34 17.90 19.06 -11.85
N ASN A 35 18.05 19.16 -13.17
CA ASN A 35 18.10 17.99 -14.03
C ASN A 35 19.54 17.48 -14.10
N LEU A 36 19.78 16.32 -13.47
CA LEU A 36 21.09 15.69 -13.32
C LEU A 36 21.01 14.21 -13.71
N GLN A 37 20.17 13.88 -14.70
CA GLN A 37 19.99 12.51 -15.17
C GLN A 37 21.34 11.89 -15.61
N GLY A 38 21.64 10.70 -15.13
CA GLY A 38 22.87 9.98 -15.47
C GLY A 38 24.16 10.65 -14.96
N ILE A 39 24.07 11.67 -14.09
CA ILE A 39 25.26 12.29 -13.52
C ILE A 39 26.08 11.26 -12.73
N ASP A 40 27.40 11.37 -12.78
CA ASP A 40 28.31 10.52 -12.04
C ASP A 40 28.89 11.28 -10.83
N LEU A 41 28.24 11.07 -9.69
CA LEU A 41 28.54 11.62 -8.37
C LEU A 41 29.18 10.58 -7.44
N GLN A 42 29.84 9.57 -8.00
CA GLN A 42 30.49 8.51 -7.22
C GLN A 42 31.43 9.10 -6.17
N GLY A 43 31.25 8.72 -4.90
CA GLY A 43 32.08 9.19 -3.79
C GLY A 43 31.97 10.69 -3.47
N ALA A 44 31.03 11.42 -4.10
CA ALA A 44 30.88 12.86 -3.86
C ALA A 44 30.41 13.15 -2.42
N TYR A 45 30.86 14.28 -1.87
CA TYR A 45 30.43 14.76 -0.56
C TYR A 45 29.24 15.70 -0.75
N LEU A 46 28.05 15.25 -0.37
CA LEU A 46 26.76 15.93 -0.57
C LEU A 46 26.04 16.14 0.76
N ARG A 47 26.79 16.19 1.87
CA ARG A 47 26.22 16.41 3.20
C ARG A 47 25.44 17.72 3.21
N TRP A 48 24.25 17.71 3.79
CA TRP A 48 23.37 18.88 3.88
C TRP A 48 22.95 19.50 2.53
N ALA A 49 23.22 18.85 1.40
CA ALA A 49 22.81 19.35 0.10
C ALA A 49 21.27 19.37 -0.02
N THR A 50 20.75 20.33 -0.78
CA THR A 50 19.34 20.39 -1.17
C THR A 50 19.21 19.87 -2.59
N LEU A 51 18.60 18.70 -2.74
CA LEU A 51 18.33 17.99 -3.99
C LEU A 51 16.81 17.74 -4.14
N GLN A 52 16.00 18.54 -3.46
CA GLN A 52 14.54 18.37 -3.47
C GLN A 52 14.02 18.46 -4.91
N GLY A 53 13.24 17.46 -5.33
CA GLY A 53 12.69 17.40 -6.68
C GLY A 53 13.73 17.26 -7.80
N ALA A 54 15.01 17.04 -7.49
CA ALA A 54 16.03 16.88 -8.52
C ALA A 54 15.81 15.59 -9.33
N ASN A 55 16.06 15.66 -10.64
CA ASN A 55 16.09 14.47 -11.48
C ASN A 55 17.48 13.83 -11.42
N LEU A 56 17.60 12.74 -10.67
CA LEU A 56 18.78 11.91 -10.51
C LEU A 56 18.57 10.51 -11.10
N ARG A 57 17.65 10.39 -12.07
CA ARG A 57 17.40 9.13 -12.75
C ARG A 57 18.69 8.59 -13.34
N GLU A 58 18.96 7.29 -13.13
CA GLU A 58 20.16 6.61 -13.64
C GLU A 58 21.50 7.23 -13.18
N ALA A 59 21.48 8.14 -12.19
CA ALA A 59 22.68 8.74 -11.64
C ALA A 59 23.53 7.70 -10.89
N ASN A 60 24.84 7.89 -10.90
CA ASN A 60 25.76 7.11 -10.08
C ASN A 60 26.11 7.90 -8.81
N LEU A 61 25.52 7.49 -7.69
CA LEU A 61 25.73 8.02 -6.35
C LEU A 61 26.42 6.99 -5.43
N SER A 62 27.02 5.95 -6.01
CA SER A 62 27.69 4.92 -5.21
C SER A 62 28.82 5.52 -4.38
N TRP A 63 28.93 5.08 -3.12
CA TRP A 63 29.86 5.61 -2.11
C TRP A 63 29.70 7.10 -1.76
N ALA A 64 28.70 7.81 -2.30
CA ALA A 64 28.50 9.23 -1.99
C ALA A 64 28.02 9.43 -0.54
N ASP A 65 28.31 10.60 0.02
CA ASP A 65 27.91 10.98 1.36
C ASP A 65 26.79 12.03 1.32
N LEU A 66 25.54 11.60 1.44
CA LEU A 66 24.32 12.41 1.46
C LEU A 66 23.72 12.53 2.87
N GLN A 67 24.54 12.46 3.91
CA GLN A 67 24.04 12.58 5.28
C GLN A 67 23.31 13.92 5.48
N ARG A 68 22.10 13.83 6.03
CA ARG A 68 21.21 14.98 6.27
C ARG A 68 20.88 15.82 5.02
N ALA A 69 21.11 15.30 3.82
CA ALA A 69 20.66 15.96 2.59
C ALA A 69 19.12 15.93 2.49
N ASN A 70 18.57 16.88 1.74
CA ASN A 70 17.15 16.89 1.39
C ASN A 70 16.95 16.39 -0.04
N LEU A 71 16.47 15.16 -0.19
CA LEU A 71 16.08 14.55 -1.47
C LEU A 71 14.57 14.29 -1.52
N SER A 72 13.77 15.06 -0.76
CA SER A 72 12.32 14.95 -0.86
C SER A 72 11.89 15.13 -2.31
N ASP A 73 10.91 14.36 -2.79
CA ASP A 73 10.40 14.43 -4.17
C ASP A 73 11.43 14.14 -5.29
N ALA A 74 12.67 13.74 -4.96
CA ALA A 74 13.70 13.49 -5.97
C ALA A 74 13.40 12.23 -6.80
N ILE A 75 13.76 12.27 -8.09
CA ILE A 75 13.60 11.14 -9.01
C ILE A 75 14.92 10.37 -9.05
N LEU A 76 14.99 9.21 -8.41
CA LEU A 76 16.17 8.34 -8.27
C LEU A 76 15.95 6.99 -8.96
N GLN A 77 15.01 6.93 -9.91
CA GLN A 77 14.69 5.71 -10.65
C GLN A 77 15.95 5.13 -11.29
N LYS A 78 16.19 3.83 -11.08
CA LYS A 78 17.37 3.10 -11.61
C LYS A 78 18.73 3.70 -11.22
N ALA A 79 18.79 4.62 -10.25
CA ALA A 79 20.05 5.19 -9.79
C ALA A 79 20.90 4.12 -9.09
N ASN A 80 22.23 4.24 -9.23
CA ASN A 80 23.17 3.43 -8.48
C ASN A 80 23.54 4.14 -7.17
N LEU A 81 23.03 3.63 -6.06
CA LEU A 81 23.19 4.13 -4.69
C LEU A 81 23.90 3.10 -3.79
N LYS A 82 24.69 2.18 -4.37
CA LYS A 82 25.44 1.19 -3.61
C LYS A 82 26.35 1.86 -2.58
N GLU A 83 26.29 1.38 -1.35
CA GLU A 83 27.13 1.87 -0.24
C GLU A 83 27.00 3.39 0.02
N VAL A 84 25.92 4.03 -0.45
CA VAL A 84 25.67 5.44 -0.19
C VAL A 84 25.37 5.67 1.30
N SER A 85 25.76 6.83 1.83
CA SER A 85 25.37 7.27 3.16
C SER A 85 24.21 8.26 3.09
N LEU A 86 23.01 7.85 3.50
CA LEU A 86 21.78 8.64 3.57
C LEU A 86 21.29 8.81 5.02
N ARG A 87 22.19 8.68 6.01
CA ARG A 87 21.81 8.78 7.43
C ARG A 87 21.11 10.10 7.69
N LYS A 88 19.92 10.03 8.30
CA LYS A 88 19.09 11.20 8.63
C LYS A 88 18.74 12.09 7.42
N ALA A 89 18.83 11.57 6.19
CA ALA A 89 18.38 12.28 5.01
C ALA A 89 16.84 12.38 4.98
N LYS A 90 16.35 13.45 4.34
CA LYS A 90 14.92 13.61 4.00
C LYS A 90 14.69 13.02 2.62
N LEU A 91 13.84 12.01 2.52
CA LEU A 91 13.58 11.20 1.32
C LEU A 91 12.06 11.02 1.11
N GLN A 92 11.23 11.88 1.72
CA GLN A 92 9.78 11.80 1.58
C GLN A 92 9.41 11.93 0.11
N TRP A 93 8.50 11.10 -0.37
CA TRP A 93 8.04 11.13 -1.78
C TRP A 93 9.10 10.84 -2.84
N ALA A 94 10.34 10.52 -2.46
CA ALA A 94 11.38 10.22 -3.43
C ALA A 94 11.06 8.93 -4.19
N ASP A 95 11.42 8.91 -5.49
CA ASP A 95 11.18 7.77 -6.36
C ASP A 95 12.45 6.97 -6.59
N PHE A 96 12.57 5.84 -5.89
CA PHE A 96 13.65 4.87 -5.98
C PHE A 96 13.27 3.64 -6.81
N GLN A 97 12.26 3.70 -7.69
CA GLN A 97 11.88 2.54 -8.47
C GLN A 97 13.09 1.92 -9.18
N GLU A 98 13.31 0.62 -8.96
CA GLU A 98 14.43 -0.16 -9.53
C GLU A 98 15.84 0.38 -9.17
N ALA A 99 15.96 1.25 -8.16
CA ALA A 99 17.25 1.75 -7.71
C ALA A 99 18.09 0.67 -7.01
N GLN A 100 19.42 0.83 -7.08
CA GLN A 100 20.38 -0.09 -6.48
C GLN A 100 20.94 0.49 -5.17
N LEU A 101 20.44 0.03 -4.02
CA LEU A 101 20.77 0.54 -2.68
C LEU A 101 21.51 -0.50 -1.82
N GLN A 102 22.21 -1.45 -2.44
CA GLN A 102 22.86 -2.52 -1.70
C GLN A 102 23.89 -1.94 -0.72
N SER A 103 23.85 -2.39 0.52
CA SER A 103 24.72 -1.94 1.61
C SER A 103 24.62 -0.42 1.92
N ALA A 104 23.56 0.27 1.49
CA ALA A 104 23.36 1.67 1.82
C ALA A 104 23.12 1.89 3.33
N LYS A 105 23.58 3.03 3.84
CA LYS A 105 23.42 3.44 5.24
C LYS A 105 22.29 4.47 5.34
N MET A 106 21.10 4.02 5.70
CA MET A 106 19.86 4.80 5.69
C MET A 106 19.26 4.97 7.09
N GLU A 107 20.10 4.91 8.14
CA GLU A 107 19.63 4.97 9.52
C GLU A 107 18.94 6.31 9.81
N LYS A 108 17.75 6.23 10.42
CA LYS A 108 16.94 7.38 10.84
C LYS A 108 16.61 8.36 9.71
N CYS A 109 16.61 7.90 8.45
CA CYS A 109 16.11 8.70 7.33
C CYS A 109 14.57 8.75 7.34
N ASP A 110 14.02 9.70 6.60
CA ASP A 110 12.58 9.82 6.40
C ASP A 110 12.19 9.48 4.96
N LEU A 111 11.71 8.25 4.74
CA LEU A 111 11.21 7.67 3.49
C LEU A 111 9.67 7.65 3.46
N THR A 112 8.99 8.50 4.25
CA THR A 112 7.52 8.53 4.28
C THR A 112 6.97 8.67 2.85
N CYS A 113 6.10 7.74 2.47
CA CYS A 113 5.48 7.66 1.15
C CYS A 113 6.43 7.56 -0.05
N ALA A 114 7.70 7.18 0.16
CA ALA A 114 8.64 6.97 -0.95
C ALA A 114 8.22 5.77 -1.83
N ASN A 115 8.59 5.81 -3.11
CA ASN A 115 8.41 4.69 -4.04
C ASN A 115 9.71 3.86 -4.13
N LEU A 116 9.73 2.68 -3.52
CA LEU A 116 10.84 1.72 -3.49
C LEU A 116 10.53 0.45 -4.30
N ARG A 117 9.55 0.53 -5.20
CA ARG A 117 9.09 -0.63 -5.98
C ARG A 117 10.26 -1.27 -6.73
N ALA A 118 10.42 -2.58 -6.56
CA ALA A 118 11.48 -3.37 -7.16
C ALA A 118 12.92 -2.84 -6.93
N ALA A 119 13.13 -1.96 -5.95
CA ALA A 119 14.45 -1.50 -5.57
C ALA A 119 15.23 -2.63 -4.87
N SER A 120 16.56 -2.61 -5.02
CA SER A 120 17.43 -3.59 -4.37
C SER A 120 18.08 -2.98 -3.13
N LEU A 121 17.56 -3.31 -1.96
CA LEU A 121 17.98 -2.87 -0.63
C LEU A 121 18.66 -4.02 0.16
N ARG A 122 19.32 -4.95 -0.54
CA ARG A 122 20.03 -6.06 0.10
C ARG A 122 21.12 -5.50 1.04
N LEU A 123 21.21 -6.02 2.26
CA LEU A 123 22.17 -5.58 3.29
C LEU A 123 22.05 -4.10 3.70
N VAL A 124 20.94 -3.43 3.39
CA VAL A 124 20.72 -2.03 3.79
C VAL A 124 20.59 -1.90 5.31
N SER A 125 21.03 -0.78 5.85
CA SER A 125 20.75 -0.38 7.24
C SER A 125 19.66 0.69 7.28
N LEU A 126 18.45 0.31 7.68
CA LEU A 126 17.25 1.13 7.84
C LEU A 126 16.85 1.28 9.32
N GLN A 127 17.80 1.10 10.25
CA GLN A 127 17.51 1.19 11.69
C GLN A 127 16.84 2.53 12.04
N GLY A 128 15.66 2.46 12.66
CA GLY A 128 14.86 3.62 13.05
C GLY A 128 14.44 4.53 11.88
N ALA A 129 14.50 4.07 10.64
CA ALA A 129 14.02 4.82 9.48
C ALA A 129 12.48 4.91 9.50
N ASN A 130 11.95 5.98 8.93
CA ASN A 130 10.51 6.15 8.73
C ASN A 130 10.13 5.76 7.30
N LEU A 131 9.45 4.64 7.11
CA LEU A 131 8.93 4.10 5.85
C LEU A 131 7.39 4.07 5.85
N ASP A 132 6.74 4.85 6.71
CA ASP A 132 5.29 4.90 6.78
C ASP A 132 4.71 5.18 5.38
N LYS A 133 3.73 4.36 4.97
CA LYS A 133 3.03 4.42 3.69
C LYS A 133 3.94 4.29 2.45
N ALA A 134 5.18 3.84 2.59
CA ALA A 134 6.07 3.63 1.45
C ALA A 134 5.56 2.50 0.54
N ASN A 135 5.72 2.68 -0.77
CA ASN A 135 5.45 1.63 -1.75
C ASN A 135 6.70 0.77 -1.96
N MET A 136 6.74 -0.40 -1.35
CA MET A 136 7.87 -1.33 -1.37
C MET A 136 7.52 -2.66 -2.08
N LEU A 137 6.58 -2.61 -3.03
CA LEU A 137 6.13 -3.77 -3.79
C LEU A 137 7.30 -4.44 -4.52
N MET A 138 7.50 -5.73 -4.29
CA MET A 138 8.62 -6.54 -4.82
C MET A 138 10.02 -6.02 -4.48
N VAL A 139 10.16 -5.24 -3.40
CA VAL A 139 11.48 -4.79 -2.93
C VAL A 139 12.34 -5.99 -2.51
N ASP A 140 13.66 -5.87 -2.71
CA ASP A 140 14.63 -6.85 -2.21
C ASP A 140 15.32 -6.33 -0.94
N LEU A 141 14.90 -6.82 0.22
CA LEU A 141 15.39 -6.48 1.56
C LEU A 141 16.15 -7.65 2.21
N ARG A 142 16.66 -8.60 1.42
CA ARG A 142 17.40 -9.74 2.00
C ARG A 142 18.55 -9.29 2.88
N VAL A 143 18.64 -9.85 4.09
CA VAL A 143 19.67 -9.52 5.09
C VAL A 143 19.70 -8.03 5.48
N ALA A 144 18.60 -7.30 5.27
CA ALA A 144 18.49 -5.90 5.67
C ALA A 144 18.25 -5.76 7.18
N THR A 145 18.68 -4.64 7.77
CA THR A 145 18.37 -4.29 9.16
C THR A 145 17.34 -3.17 9.20
N LEU A 146 16.14 -3.46 9.68
CA LEU A 146 15.00 -2.54 9.87
C LEU A 146 14.58 -2.46 11.35
N THR A 147 15.49 -2.72 12.29
CA THR A 147 15.19 -2.66 13.72
C THR A 147 14.61 -1.29 14.09
N GLU A 148 13.48 -1.29 14.81
CA GLU A 148 12.74 -0.07 15.21
C GLU A 148 12.26 0.83 14.04
N ALA A 149 12.27 0.34 12.81
CA ALA A 149 11.75 1.09 11.67
C ALA A 149 10.22 1.27 11.77
N LYS A 150 9.73 2.38 11.22
CA LYS A 150 8.28 2.65 11.09
C LYS A 150 7.85 2.28 9.68
N LEU A 151 6.82 1.46 9.55
CA LEU A 151 6.29 0.89 8.31
C LEU A 151 4.75 0.88 8.35
N LEU A 152 4.13 1.85 9.04
CA LEU A 152 2.67 1.97 9.13
C LEU A 152 2.08 2.05 7.73
N ASP A 153 1.13 1.16 7.41
CA ASP A 153 0.48 1.08 6.10
C ASP A 153 1.45 0.95 4.90
N ALA A 154 2.68 0.49 5.10
CA ALA A 154 3.62 0.28 4.01
C ALA A 154 3.20 -0.91 3.12
N ASN A 155 3.44 -0.80 1.81
CA ASN A 155 3.16 -1.90 0.88
C ASN A 155 4.42 -2.73 0.61
N LEU A 156 4.54 -3.88 1.26
CA LEU A 156 5.61 -4.88 1.14
C LEU A 156 5.14 -6.15 0.39
N GLU A 157 4.07 -6.07 -0.40
CA GLU A 157 3.58 -7.22 -1.15
C GLU A 157 4.69 -7.80 -2.03
N MET A 158 4.81 -9.13 -2.04
CA MET A 158 5.86 -9.87 -2.77
C MET A 158 7.31 -9.44 -2.44
N ALA A 159 7.54 -8.76 -1.31
CA ALA A 159 8.88 -8.37 -0.89
C ALA A 159 9.75 -9.59 -0.54
N LYS A 160 11.05 -9.49 -0.82
CA LYS A 160 12.06 -10.47 -0.41
C LYS A 160 12.70 -10.01 0.89
N LEU A 161 12.36 -10.66 2.00
CA LEU A 161 12.73 -10.32 3.37
C LEU A 161 13.56 -11.42 4.04
N GLN A 162 14.08 -12.39 3.28
CA GLN A 162 14.83 -13.51 3.85
C GLN A 162 15.98 -13.01 4.72
N GLU A 163 16.06 -13.53 5.94
CA GLU A 163 17.07 -13.17 6.94
C GLU A 163 17.10 -11.66 7.31
N ALA A 164 16.06 -10.90 6.96
CA ALA A 164 15.95 -9.49 7.36
C ALA A 164 15.62 -9.39 8.86
N ASN A 165 16.13 -8.34 9.51
CA ASN A 165 15.85 -8.05 10.91
C ASN A 165 14.87 -6.87 11.03
N LEU A 166 13.61 -7.17 11.33
CA LEU A 166 12.52 -6.22 11.60
C LEU A 166 12.13 -6.19 13.09
N SER A 167 13.05 -6.57 13.99
CA SER A 167 12.75 -6.57 15.43
C SER A 167 12.29 -5.18 15.89
N LYS A 168 11.22 -5.13 16.68
CA LYS A 168 10.60 -3.90 17.20
C LYS A 168 10.10 -2.92 16.14
N ALA A 169 10.02 -3.33 14.88
CA ALA A 169 9.48 -2.49 13.82
C ALA A 169 7.95 -2.31 13.97
N ASN A 170 7.43 -1.17 13.53
CA ASN A 170 6.00 -0.89 13.49
C ASN A 170 5.44 -1.15 12.08
N LEU A 171 4.85 -2.30 11.86
CA LEU A 171 4.21 -2.74 10.61
C LEU A 171 2.67 -2.75 10.72
N MET A 172 2.08 -1.93 11.60
CA MET A 172 0.63 -1.85 11.72
C MET A 172 0.01 -1.50 10.36
N GLY A 173 -1.03 -2.23 9.95
CA GLY A 173 -1.71 -2.05 8.65
C GLY A 173 -0.87 -2.35 7.40
N ALA A 174 0.40 -2.77 7.54
CA ALA A 174 1.27 -3.02 6.39
C ALA A 174 0.78 -4.21 5.55
N ASN A 175 0.98 -4.14 4.23
CA ASN A 175 0.67 -5.24 3.31
C ASN A 175 1.92 -6.06 3.02
N LEU A 176 2.06 -7.24 3.61
CA LEU A 176 3.11 -8.24 3.36
C LEU A 176 2.59 -9.46 2.59
N ALA A 177 1.48 -9.35 1.86
CA ALA A 177 0.92 -10.47 1.11
C ALA A 177 1.97 -11.09 0.18
N LYS A 178 2.06 -12.42 0.16
CA LYS A 178 3.00 -13.18 -0.68
C LYS A 178 4.48 -12.83 -0.45
N ALA A 179 4.83 -12.15 0.63
CA ALA A 179 6.23 -11.84 0.95
C ALA A 179 7.03 -13.11 1.26
N LEU A 180 8.31 -13.09 0.93
CA LEU A 180 9.25 -14.18 1.21
C LEU A 180 10.14 -13.79 2.38
N ALA A 181 9.76 -14.19 3.59
CA ALA A 181 10.38 -13.77 4.85
C ALA A 181 10.91 -14.96 5.67
N ASN A 182 11.30 -16.04 5.00
CA ASN A 182 11.87 -17.21 5.66
C ASN A 182 13.16 -16.83 6.43
N GLY A 183 13.25 -17.25 7.68
CA GLY A 183 14.36 -16.92 8.59
C GLY A 183 14.47 -15.45 9.01
N ALA A 184 13.49 -14.60 8.67
CA ALA A 184 13.49 -13.21 9.13
C ALA A 184 13.21 -13.11 10.65
N SER A 185 13.57 -11.97 11.24
CA SER A 185 13.19 -11.64 12.62
C SER A 185 12.16 -10.53 12.66
N PHE A 186 11.04 -10.79 13.31
CA PHE A 186 9.96 -9.85 13.66
C PHE A 186 9.75 -9.84 15.19
N GLN A 187 10.80 -10.14 15.96
CA GLN A 187 10.73 -10.13 17.42
C GLN A 187 10.19 -8.80 17.94
N GLU A 188 9.16 -8.84 18.78
CA GLU A 188 8.51 -7.67 19.36
C GLU A 188 7.98 -6.66 18.31
N ALA A 189 7.81 -7.08 17.06
CA ALA A 189 7.25 -6.22 16.01
C ALA A 189 5.74 -6.00 16.22
N ARG A 190 5.26 -4.83 15.82
CA ARG A 190 3.84 -4.49 15.83
C ARG A 190 3.26 -4.75 14.45
N LEU A 191 2.44 -5.79 14.31
CA LEU A 191 1.82 -6.25 13.07
C LEU A 191 0.29 -6.14 13.13
N PHE A 192 -0.25 -5.30 14.03
CA PHE A 192 -1.70 -5.16 14.19
C PHE A 192 -2.36 -4.81 12.85
N GLY A 193 -3.37 -5.57 12.44
CA GLY A 193 -4.08 -5.35 11.17
C GLY A 193 -3.25 -5.58 9.89
N ALA A 194 -2.02 -6.07 9.98
CA ALA A 194 -1.16 -6.31 8.82
C ALA A 194 -1.70 -7.45 7.94
N ASN A 195 -1.50 -7.37 6.63
CA ASN A 195 -1.85 -8.45 5.70
C ASN A 195 -0.64 -9.33 5.40
N LEU A 196 -0.59 -10.56 5.90
CA LEU A 196 0.48 -11.54 5.64
C LEU A 196 -0.04 -12.74 4.82
N SER A 197 -1.17 -12.57 4.13
CA SER A 197 -1.80 -13.65 3.37
C SER A 197 -0.84 -14.25 2.34
N ASP A 198 -0.75 -15.57 2.28
CA ASP A 198 0.13 -16.35 1.42
C ASP A 198 1.64 -16.05 1.58
N ALA A 199 2.05 -15.35 2.65
CA ALA A 199 3.46 -15.08 2.91
C ALA A 199 4.19 -16.36 3.35
N ASN A 200 5.45 -16.48 2.96
CA ASN A 200 6.35 -17.51 3.44
C ASN A 200 7.13 -16.98 4.66
N LEU A 201 6.72 -17.41 5.85
CA LEU A 201 7.31 -17.10 7.15
C LEU A 201 7.97 -18.34 7.79
N THR A 202 8.44 -19.29 6.97
CA THR A 202 9.10 -20.51 7.48
C THR A 202 10.31 -20.13 8.35
N GLY A 203 10.36 -20.66 9.58
CA GLY A 203 11.47 -20.40 10.51
C GLY A 203 11.58 -18.95 10.98
N VAL A 204 10.55 -18.13 10.81
CA VAL A 204 10.56 -16.73 11.27
C VAL A 204 10.63 -16.65 12.79
N ASN A 205 11.31 -15.64 13.33
CA ASN A 205 11.22 -15.29 14.75
C ASN A 205 10.14 -14.22 14.97
N LEU A 206 9.02 -14.59 15.58
CA LEU A 206 7.89 -13.72 15.94
C LEU A 206 7.73 -13.61 17.48
N THR A 207 8.79 -13.87 18.25
CA THR A 207 8.74 -13.83 19.71
C THR A 207 8.20 -12.49 20.20
N GLY A 208 7.14 -12.51 21.02
CA GLY A 208 6.52 -11.30 21.58
C GLY A 208 5.87 -10.35 20.57
N ALA A 209 5.72 -10.75 19.30
CA ALA A 209 5.10 -9.91 18.27
C ALA A 209 3.59 -9.75 18.49
N ASP A 210 3.05 -8.60 18.08
CA ASP A 210 1.61 -8.32 18.15
C ASP A 210 0.98 -8.42 16.75
N LEU A 211 0.29 -9.52 16.47
CA LEU A 211 -0.40 -9.81 15.21
C LEU A 211 -1.93 -9.75 15.36
N GLN A 212 -2.48 -9.11 16.39
CA GLN A 212 -3.93 -8.97 16.51
C GLN A 212 -4.53 -8.29 15.26
N GLU A 213 -5.71 -8.75 14.83
CA GLU A 213 -6.36 -8.30 13.58
C GLU A 213 -5.55 -8.51 12.28
N ALA A 214 -4.34 -9.09 12.32
CA ALA A 214 -3.61 -9.43 11.12
C ALA A 214 -4.33 -10.51 10.30
N LYS A 215 -4.11 -10.51 8.98
CA LYS A 215 -4.60 -11.53 8.04
C LYS A 215 -3.48 -12.54 7.78
N LEU A 216 -3.66 -13.78 8.21
CA LEU A 216 -2.70 -14.89 8.06
C LEU A 216 -3.24 -16.00 7.13
N PHE A 217 -4.08 -15.65 6.16
CA PHE A 217 -4.69 -16.61 5.26
C PHE A 217 -3.64 -17.33 4.42
N GLY A 218 -3.61 -18.66 4.45
CA GLY A 218 -2.63 -19.45 3.67
C GLY A 218 -1.15 -19.22 4.03
N THR A 219 -0.86 -18.47 5.10
CA THR A 219 0.50 -18.12 5.50
C THR A 219 1.27 -19.35 5.97
N ASN A 220 2.51 -19.50 5.52
CA ASN A 220 3.37 -20.58 5.97
C ASN A 220 4.23 -20.14 7.17
N LEU A 221 3.86 -20.59 8.37
CA LEU A 221 4.57 -20.38 9.65
C LEU A 221 5.28 -21.66 10.14
N SER A 222 5.54 -22.64 9.26
CA SER A 222 6.23 -23.87 9.64
C SER A 222 7.59 -23.56 10.30
N GLY A 223 7.85 -24.16 11.46
CA GLY A 223 9.06 -23.92 12.24
C GLY A 223 9.22 -22.51 12.83
N ALA A 224 8.20 -21.64 12.75
CA ALA A 224 8.27 -20.29 13.32
C ALA A 224 8.37 -20.32 14.85
N ASN A 225 9.11 -19.37 15.42
CA ASN A 225 9.06 -19.11 16.86
C ASN A 225 7.99 -18.08 17.17
N LEU A 226 6.86 -18.52 17.74
CA LEU A 226 5.71 -17.67 18.12
C LEU A 226 5.65 -17.46 19.64
N THR A 227 6.73 -17.71 20.38
CA THR A 227 6.73 -17.61 21.84
C THR A 227 6.21 -16.24 22.30
N GLU A 228 5.21 -16.23 23.18
CA GLU A 228 4.56 -15.02 23.71
C GLU A 228 3.90 -14.09 22.66
N ALA A 229 3.76 -14.53 21.41
CA ALA A 229 3.09 -13.74 20.38
C ALA A 229 1.58 -13.61 20.64
N ARG A 230 1.02 -12.44 20.28
CA ARG A 230 -0.43 -12.20 20.28
C ARG A 230 -0.94 -12.42 18.86
N LEU A 231 -1.67 -13.50 18.64
CA LEU A 231 -2.16 -13.88 17.31
C LEU A 231 -3.53 -13.24 17.00
N PRO A 232 -3.92 -13.15 15.71
CA PRO A 232 -5.26 -12.72 15.32
C PRO A 232 -6.31 -13.80 15.65
N SER A 233 -7.58 -13.47 15.46
CA SER A 233 -8.65 -14.45 15.62
C SER A 233 -8.51 -15.61 14.64
N LEU A 234 -8.98 -16.81 15.02
CA LEU A 234 -8.92 -18.02 14.17
C LEU A 234 -9.50 -17.81 12.75
N PRO A 235 -10.60 -17.05 12.55
CA PRO A 235 -11.07 -16.74 11.20
C PRO A 235 -10.03 -16.09 10.30
N ASN A 236 -9.09 -15.29 10.82
CA ASN A 236 -8.04 -14.66 10.03
C ASN A 236 -6.83 -15.58 9.77
N MET A 237 -6.81 -16.78 10.33
CA MET A 237 -5.70 -17.74 10.19
C MET A 237 -6.06 -18.95 9.32
N GLN A 238 -7.16 -18.90 8.59
CA GLN A 238 -7.61 -20.01 7.76
C GLN A 238 -6.56 -20.40 6.70
N GLY A 239 -6.23 -21.70 6.63
CA GLY A 239 -5.19 -22.22 5.75
C GLY A 239 -3.75 -21.97 6.22
N ALA A 240 -3.54 -21.31 7.36
CA ALA A 240 -2.20 -21.10 7.90
C ALA A 240 -1.55 -22.43 8.29
N LYS A 241 -0.25 -22.57 8.01
CA LYS A 241 0.54 -23.77 8.31
C LYS A 241 1.46 -23.50 9.49
N LEU A 242 1.32 -24.24 10.59
CA LEU A 242 2.10 -24.06 11.82
C LEU A 242 2.87 -25.32 12.25
N SER A 243 3.13 -26.24 11.32
CA SER A 243 3.88 -27.48 11.60
C SER A 243 5.25 -27.16 12.25
N GLY A 244 5.50 -27.68 13.45
CA GLY A 244 6.75 -27.45 14.18
C GLY A 244 6.95 -26.03 14.72
N ALA A 245 5.92 -25.18 14.72
CA ALA A 245 6.02 -23.85 15.32
C ALA A 245 6.11 -23.92 16.87
N GLN A 246 6.85 -23.00 17.47
CA GLN A 246 6.99 -22.89 18.93
C GLN A 246 5.86 -22.03 19.49
N LEU A 247 4.95 -22.62 20.27
CA LEU A 247 3.69 -21.97 20.69
C LEU A 247 3.62 -21.57 22.18
N LYS A 248 4.76 -21.59 22.89
CA LYS A 248 4.79 -21.32 24.33
C LYS A 248 4.28 -19.91 24.63
N GLY A 249 3.23 -19.79 25.43
CA GLY A 249 2.69 -18.49 25.85
C GLY A 249 1.97 -17.70 24.75
N VAL A 250 1.68 -18.30 23.59
CA VAL A 250 0.87 -17.69 22.54
C VAL A 250 -0.51 -17.32 23.09
N ARG A 251 -1.02 -16.15 22.69
CA ARG A 251 -2.34 -15.64 23.10
C ARG A 251 -3.23 -15.40 21.89
N LEU A 252 -4.46 -15.90 21.94
CA LEU A 252 -5.54 -15.57 21.01
C LEU A 252 -6.51 -14.55 21.66
N PRO A 253 -7.23 -13.74 20.88
CA PRO A 253 -8.00 -12.61 21.42
C PRO A 253 -9.11 -12.98 22.41
N ARG A 254 -9.74 -14.16 22.28
CA ARG A 254 -10.81 -14.61 23.18
C ARG A 254 -10.36 -15.75 24.09
N GLY A 255 -9.05 -15.96 24.22
CA GLY A 255 -8.48 -17.03 25.04
C GLY A 255 -8.66 -18.43 24.47
N GLU A 256 -8.98 -18.56 23.17
CA GLU A 256 -9.07 -19.86 22.51
C GLU A 256 -7.72 -20.61 22.56
N SER A 257 -7.76 -21.95 22.50
CA SER A 257 -6.53 -22.75 22.34
C SER A 257 -6.19 -22.90 20.87
N LEU A 258 -5.02 -22.40 20.48
CA LEU A 258 -4.50 -22.58 19.13
C LEU A 258 -4.25 -24.05 18.81
N GLN A 259 -3.76 -24.83 19.79
CA GLN A 259 -3.49 -26.25 19.61
C GLN A 259 -4.75 -27.04 19.28
N GLN A 260 -5.90 -26.68 19.87
CA GLN A 260 -7.18 -27.33 19.59
C GLN A 260 -7.76 -26.96 18.22
N ALA A 261 -7.41 -25.79 17.68
CA ALA A 261 -7.90 -25.33 16.39
C ALA A 261 -7.12 -25.92 15.19
N MET A 262 -5.92 -26.45 15.43
CA MET A 262 -5.04 -27.03 14.41
C MET A 262 -5.38 -28.49 14.12
N GLN A 263 -5.26 -28.89 12.85
CA GLN A 263 -5.23 -30.30 12.46
C GLN A 263 -3.90 -30.96 12.91
N PRO A 264 -3.81 -32.31 12.93
CA PRO A 264 -2.59 -33.02 13.34
C PRO A 264 -1.33 -32.66 12.54
N ASP A 265 -1.48 -32.25 11.27
CA ASP A 265 -0.40 -31.77 10.40
C ASP A 265 0.04 -30.33 10.70
N GLY A 266 -0.62 -29.67 11.66
CA GLY A 266 -0.35 -28.29 12.06
C GLY A 266 -1.04 -27.25 11.19
N VAL A 267 -1.99 -27.62 10.33
CA VAL A 267 -2.73 -26.68 9.48
C VAL A 267 -4.00 -26.21 10.17
N ILE A 268 -4.30 -24.92 10.08
CA ILE A 268 -5.62 -24.39 10.46
C ILE A 268 -6.58 -24.62 9.29
N PRO A 269 -7.71 -25.32 9.49
CA PRO A 269 -8.64 -25.63 8.41
C PRO A 269 -9.10 -24.36 7.66
N ASP A 270 -9.02 -24.37 6.34
CA ASP A 270 -9.62 -23.33 5.51
C ASP A 270 -11.12 -23.62 5.32
N ARG A 271 -11.97 -22.77 5.89
CA ARG A 271 -13.44 -22.89 5.79
C ARG A 271 -14.00 -22.01 4.66
N ARG A 272 -13.16 -21.25 3.95
CA ARG A 272 -13.54 -20.51 2.73
C ARG A 272 -13.46 -21.40 1.50
N SER A 273 -12.62 -22.43 1.54
CA SER A 273 -12.65 -23.47 0.53
C SER A 273 -14.01 -24.18 0.59
N PRO A 274 -14.83 -24.17 -0.48
CA PRO A 274 -16.00 -25.02 -0.51
C PRO A 274 -15.50 -26.45 -0.32
N ARG A 275 -15.91 -27.10 0.78
CA ARG A 275 -15.72 -28.54 0.92
C ARG A 275 -16.27 -29.15 -0.37
N ALA A 276 -15.42 -29.85 -1.13
CA ALA A 276 -15.93 -31.02 -1.81
C ALA A 276 -16.60 -31.83 -0.69
N LEU A 277 -17.91 -31.93 -0.74
CA LEU A 277 -18.68 -32.86 0.09
C LEU A 277 -18.20 -34.24 -0.32
N GLU A 278 -17.10 -34.72 0.27
CA GLU A 278 -16.86 -36.15 0.25
C GLU A 278 -17.98 -36.77 1.08
N PRO A 279 -18.73 -37.73 0.50
CA PRO A 279 -19.82 -38.35 1.22
C PRO A 279 -19.23 -39.10 2.41
N VAL A 280 -19.84 -38.90 3.58
CA VAL A 280 -19.60 -39.74 4.74
C VAL A 280 -20.04 -41.15 4.35
N MET A 281 -19.09 -42.04 4.08
CA MET A 281 -19.38 -43.46 4.00
C MET A 281 -19.67 -43.96 5.41
N THR A 282 -20.94 -44.04 5.75
CA THR A 282 -21.43 -44.94 6.79
C THR A 282 -21.26 -46.38 6.33
N THR A 283 -20.70 -47.19 7.20
CA THR A 283 -20.55 -48.65 7.12
C THR A 283 -21.79 -49.36 6.60
N ALA A 284 -21.70 -50.02 5.43
CA ALA A 284 -22.57 -51.13 5.04
C ALA A 284 -21.88 -52.01 3.97
N GLU A 285 -21.50 -53.21 4.41
CA GLU A 285 -21.58 -54.50 3.70
C GLU A 285 -21.05 -54.64 2.26
N LEU A 286 -19.92 -55.35 2.20
CA LEU A 286 -19.52 -56.35 1.20
C LEU A 286 -20.63 -56.81 0.23
N LEU A 287 -20.35 -56.78 -1.08
CA LEU A 287 -20.47 -57.91 -2.03
C LEU A 287 -19.85 -57.52 -3.40
N PRO A 288 -19.33 -58.49 -4.20
CA PRO A 288 -18.30 -58.22 -5.21
C PRO A 288 -18.82 -57.94 -6.62
N GLU A 289 -17.90 -57.35 -7.39
CA GLU A 289 -17.90 -56.99 -8.80
C GLU A 289 -18.72 -57.91 -9.73
N LYS A 290 -19.53 -57.26 -10.59
CA LYS A 290 -19.84 -57.79 -11.92
C LYS A 290 -19.64 -56.71 -12.98
N ALA A 291 -18.85 -57.11 -13.96
CA ALA A 291 -18.50 -56.45 -15.20
C ALA A 291 -19.70 -55.77 -15.89
N VAL A 292 -19.48 -54.56 -16.39
CA VAL A 292 -20.19 -54.06 -17.57
C VAL A 292 -19.18 -53.44 -18.52
N THR A 293 -19.15 -54.08 -19.68
CA THR A 293 -18.46 -53.80 -20.94
C THR A 293 -18.75 -52.40 -21.50
N GLU A 294 -17.71 -51.77 -22.04
CA GLU A 294 -17.82 -50.64 -22.98
C GLU A 294 -18.49 -51.06 -24.30
N MET A 295 -19.35 -50.19 -24.86
CA MET A 295 -19.55 -49.98 -26.31
C MET A 295 -20.45 -48.74 -26.55
N PRO A 296 -20.44 -48.10 -27.74
CA PRO A 296 -19.87 -46.75 -27.86
C PRO A 296 -20.84 -45.77 -28.62
N PRO A 297 -20.34 -44.71 -29.29
CA PRO A 297 -20.94 -43.38 -29.24
C PRO A 297 -22.16 -43.21 -30.17
N GLN A 298 -23.14 -42.42 -29.77
CA GLN A 298 -24.10 -41.83 -30.70
C GLN A 298 -24.16 -40.32 -30.50
N GLU A 299 -23.84 -39.63 -31.59
CA GLU A 299 -24.04 -38.22 -31.83
C GLU A 299 -25.52 -37.86 -31.70
N GLU A 300 -25.82 -36.68 -31.14
CA GLU A 300 -26.70 -35.72 -31.83
C GLU A 300 -26.71 -34.34 -31.16
N SER A 301 -26.30 -33.36 -31.96
CA SER A 301 -26.99 -32.08 -32.18
C SER A 301 -27.01 -31.00 -31.08
N ALA A 302 -26.32 -29.91 -31.41
CA ALA A 302 -26.58 -28.59 -30.89
C ALA A 302 -27.96 -28.06 -31.36
N ALA A 303 -28.91 -27.91 -30.42
CA ALA A 303 -29.84 -26.76 -30.31
C ALA A 303 -31.10 -27.13 -29.52
N ASN A 304 -31.16 -26.72 -28.24
CA ASN A 304 -32.40 -26.40 -27.50
C ASN A 304 -31.99 -25.53 -26.31
N ARG A 305 -31.78 -24.22 -26.49
CA ARG A 305 -32.76 -23.12 -26.32
C ARG A 305 -33.53 -23.13 -25.00
N ARG A 306 -33.14 -22.17 -24.14
CA ARG A 306 -33.98 -21.33 -23.25
C ARG A 306 -35.08 -22.04 -22.46
N GLY A 307 -34.83 -22.24 -21.16
CA GLY A 307 -35.85 -22.63 -20.19
C GLY A 307 -35.65 -21.93 -18.85
N LEU A 308 -36.30 -20.77 -18.69
CA LEU A 308 -36.58 -20.13 -17.40
C LEU A 308 -37.17 -21.16 -16.43
N THR A 309 -36.77 -21.12 -15.15
CA THR A 309 -37.59 -21.67 -14.07
C THR A 309 -37.70 -20.64 -12.95
N LEU A 310 -38.93 -20.14 -12.77
CA LEU A 310 -39.42 -19.36 -11.65
C LEU A 310 -39.50 -20.24 -10.40
N TYR A 311 -39.13 -19.70 -9.24
CA TYR A 311 -39.73 -20.09 -7.97
C TYR A 311 -40.09 -18.85 -7.16
N SER A 312 -41.40 -18.64 -7.04
CA SER A 312 -42.06 -17.73 -6.11
C SER A 312 -42.03 -18.29 -4.69
N PHE A 313 -41.80 -17.45 -3.67
CA PHE A 313 -42.49 -17.62 -2.38
C PHE A 313 -42.77 -16.26 -1.73
N LYS A 314 -43.93 -16.24 -1.05
CA LYS A 314 -44.73 -15.08 -0.62
C LYS A 314 -44.11 -14.27 0.51
N ALA A 315 -44.39 -12.97 0.46
CA ALA A 315 -44.23 -12.01 1.53
C ALA A 315 -45.13 -12.32 2.75
N GLN A 316 -44.64 -11.98 3.95
CA GLN A 316 -45.44 -11.37 5.00
C GLN A 316 -44.69 -10.17 5.57
N VAL A 317 -45.44 -9.10 5.72
CA VAL A 317 -45.09 -7.74 6.14
C VAL A 317 -45.21 -7.64 7.65
N GLU A 318 -44.33 -6.86 8.30
CA GLU A 318 -44.77 -6.02 9.42
C GLU A 318 -44.02 -4.68 9.40
N VAL A 319 -44.83 -3.62 9.41
CA VAL A 319 -44.46 -2.21 9.34
C VAL A 319 -44.39 -1.66 10.76
N GLY A 320 -43.31 -0.97 11.10
CA GLY A 320 -43.20 -0.15 12.30
C GLY A 320 -42.57 1.19 11.95
N ALA A 321 -43.40 2.20 11.74
CA ALA A 321 -43.01 3.59 11.53
C ALA A 321 -42.83 4.31 12.87
N ILE A 322 -41.76 5.08 13.05
CA ILE A 322 -41.77 6.22 13.99
C ILE A 322 -41.06 7.44 13.36
N HIS A 323 -41.92 8.42 13.09
CA HIS A 323 -41.78 9.86 12.97
C HIS A 323 -40.42 10.56 13.07
N LEU A 324 -40.16 11.36 12.03
CA LEU A 324 -39.41 12.62 12.03
C LEU A 324 -40.37 13.81 12.30
N SER A 325 -39.89 14.76 13.10
CA SER A 325 -40.37 16.15 13.23
C SER A 325 -39.24 16.98 13.85
N GLY A 326 -38.85 18.20 13.48
CA GLY A 326 -39.16 19.16 12.40
C GLY A 326 -37.98 20.15 12.36
N ALA A 327 -37.55 20.60 11.18
CA ALA A 327 -37.83 21.92 10.59
C ALA A 327 -37.04 23.12 11.18
N GLU A 328 -36.07 23.56 10.37
CA GLU A 328 -35.65 24.94 10.04
C GLU A 328 -34.97 25.87 11.08
N GLY A 329 -33.85 26.46 10.65
CA GLY A 329 -33.25 27.65 11.28
C GLY A 329 -31.80 27.90 10.85
N HIS A 330 -31.59 28.66 9.77
CA HIS A 330 -30.30 29.25 9.43
C HIS A 330 -29.78 30.17 10.56
N ARG A 331 -28.49 30.02 10.95
CA ARG A 331 -27.50 31.10 11.19
C ARG A 331 -26.20 30.53 11.77
N HIS A 332 -25.06 30.87 11.16
CA HIS A 332 -23.78 30.95 11.87
C HIS A 332 -23.88 32.05 12.95
N PRO A 333 -23.28 31.83 14.13
CA PRO A 333 -22.03 32.53 14.44
C PRO A 333 -20.99 31.66 15.15
N MET A 334 -19.73 32.00 14.90
CA MET A 334 -18.57 31.60 15.69
C MET A 334 -18.64 32.17 17.12
N GLU A 335 -17.92 31.51 18.02
CA GLU A 335 -17.53 31.88 19.40
C GLU A 335 -18.34 31.23 20.54
N GLY A 336 -17.62 30.37 21.28
CA GLY A 336 -18.05 29.65 22.47
C GLY A 336 -17.02 28.57 22.81
N ASP A 337 -16.13 28.91 23.72
CA ASP A 337 -14.92 28.19 24.10
C ASP A 337 -15.08 26.68 24.39
N GLY A 338 -14.01 25.95 24.10
CA GLY A 338 -13.67 24.72 24.82
C GLY A 338 -13.83 23.41 24.07
N GLN A 339 -13.18 23.25 22.91
CA GLN A 339 -12.69 21.94 22.40
C GLN A 339 -11.90 22.00 21.07
N LEU A 340 -11.16 23.08 20.80
CA LEU A 340 -10.31 23.21 19.60
C LEU A 340 -8.96 22.46 19.70
N GLY A 341 -8.86 21.47 20.58
CA GLY A 341 -7.60 20.87 20.98
C GLY A 341 -7.50 19.36 20.83
N THR A 342 -8.27 18.66 19.97
CA THR A 342 -8.04 17.21 19.72
C THR A 342 -8.76 16.63 18.49
N ALA A 343 -8.57 17.20 17.30
CA ALA A 343 -8.97 16.53 16.05
C ALA A 343 -7.94 16.68 14.91
N ALA A 344 -6.67 16.93 15.25
CA ALA A 344 -5.54 16.72 14.34
C ALA A 344 -5.04 15.27 14.47
N ILE A 345 -5.91 14.31 14.15
CA ILE A 345 -5.50 12.90 14.04
C ILE A 345 -4.73 12.78 12.72
N ALA A 346 -3.40 12.72 12.83
CA ALA A 346 -2.41 12.24 11.87
C ALA A 346 -2.93 11.81 10.47
N ILE A 347 -3.38 12.77 9.66
CA ILE A 347 -3.53 12.56 8.22
C ILE A 347 -2.15 12.76 7.61
N ALA A 348 -1.34 11.71 7.59
CA ALA A 348 -0.09 11.69 6.83
C ALA A 348 -0.43 11.95 5.36
N HIS A 349 -0.06 13.15 4.88
CA HIS A 349 -0.28 13.63 3.52
C HIS A 349 0.03 12.51 2.53
N ARG A 350 -0.91 12.11 1.66
CA ARG A 350 -0.66 11.28 0.49
C ARG A 350 -0.63 12.14 -0.77
N ARG A 351 0.49 12.82 -1.00
CA ARG A 351 0.70 13.67 -2.17
C ARG A 351 1.12 12.77 -3.34
N GLY A 352 0.23 12.32 -4.23
CA GLY A 352 0.67 11.74 -5.52
C GLY A 352 1.77 12.57 -6.20
N PRO A 353 2.47 12.04 -7.24
CA PRO A 353 3.70 12.63 -7.80
C PRO A 353 3.65 14.16 -7.83
N SER A 354 4.65 14.84 -7.26
CA SER A 354 4.57 16.29 -6.99
C SER A 354 4.20 17.14 -8.22
N VAL A 355 4.62 16.72 -9.42
CA VAL A 355 4.22 17.32 -10.71
C VAL A 355 2.73 17.13 -10.97
N LEU A 356 2.21 15.90 -10.87
CA LEU A 356 0.78 15.61 -11.00
C LEU A 356 -0.02 16.42 -9.97
N ARG A 357 0.46 16.48 -8.73
CA ARG A 357 -0.19 17.29 -7.69
C ARG A 357 -0.23 18.77 -8.04
N GLN A 358 0.86 19.34 -8.55
CA GLN A 358 0.88 20.75 -8.95
C GLN A 358 -0.04 21.00 -10.14
N GLN A 359 -0.03 20.11 -11.13
CA GLN A 359 -0.93 20.22 -12.27
C GLN A 359 -2.39 20.09 -11.83
N LEU A 360 -2.71 19.18 -10.91
CA LEU A 360 -4.05 19.06 -10.33
C LEU A 360 -4.42 20.27 -9.47
N LEU A 361 -3.50 20.80 -8.65
CA LEU A 361 -3.71 22.04 -7.90
C LEU A 361 -4.03 23.21 -8.83
N ALA A 362 -3.34 23.32 -9.97
CA ALA A 362 -3.65 24.33 -10.98
C ALA A 362 -4.99 24.04 -11.69
N ALA A 363 -5.19 22.82 -12.18
CA ALA A 363 -6.35 22.40 -12.94
C ALA A 363 -7.67 22.55 -12.16
N TYR A 364 -7.64 22.23 -10.86
CA TYR A 364 -8.80 22.32 -9.96
C TYR A 364 -8.90 23.65 -9.22
N ASN A 365 -8.08 24.65 -9.55
CA ASN A 365 -8.04 25.94 -8.83
C ASN A 365 -7.88 25.76 -7.31
N ARG A 366 -7.01 24.83 -6.91
CA ARG A 366 -6.72 24.46 -5.52
C ARG A 366 -7.96 24.06 -4.71
N ARG A 367 -8.96 23.45 -5.35
CA ARG A 367 -10.19 22.97 -4.70
C ARG A 367 -10.36 21.47 -4.85
N CYS A 368 -10.86 20.82 -3.80
CA CYS A 368 -11.24 19.41 -3.88
C CYS A 368 -12.28 19.18 -4.98
N ALA A 369 -12.09 18.15 -5.79
CA ALA A 369 -12.99 17.76 -6.87
C ALA A 369 -14.40 17.38 -6.37
N ILE A 370 -14.50 16.86 -5.14
CA ILE A 370 -15.77 16.42 -4.55
C ILE A 370 -16.37 17.49 -3.63
N THR A 371 -15.60 17.98 -2.65
CA THR A 371 -16.14 18.92 -1.64
C THR A 371 -15.98 20.38 -1.99
N GLY A 372 -15.12 20.73 -2.96
CA GLY A 372 -14.75 22.13 -3.23
C GLY A 372 -13.89 22.80 -2.15
N CYS A 373 -13.51 22.09 -1.09
CA CYS A 373 -12.62 22.57 -0.03
C CYS A 373 -11.30 23.09 -0.62
N ASP A 374 -10.85 24.26 -0.18
CA ASP A 374 -9.63 24.96 -0.64
C ASP A 374 -8.51 24.98 0.42
N VAL A 375 -8.63 24.17 1.46
CA VAL A 375 -7.57 23.97 2.45
C VAL A 375 -6.47 23.11 1.82
N GLU A 376 -5.58 23.74 1.06
CA GLU A 376 -4.51 23.09 0.29
C GLU A 376 -3.68 22.04 1.05
N PRO A 377 -3.35 22.23 2.35
CA PRO A 377 -2.68 21.17 3.13
C PRO A 377 -3.47 19.86 3.21
N LEU A 378 -4.82 19.93 3.18
CA LEU A 378 -5.71 18.77 3.21
C LEU A 378 -6.02 18.22 1.82
N LEU A 379 -5.55 18.86 0.74
CA LEU A 379 -5.75 18.37 -0.62
C LEU A 379 -4.65 17.38 -0.99
N GLU A 380 -4.98 16.39 -1.80
CA GLU A 380 -4.18 15.23 -2.18
C GLU A 380 -4.42 14.88 -3.64
N ALA A 381 -3.34 14.50 -4.31
CA ALA A 381 -3.38 14.09 -5.70
C ALA A 381 -3.59 12.58 -5.74
N VAL A 382 -4.67 12.17 -6.38
CA VAL A 382 -5.08 10.78 -6.55
C VAL A 382 -4.84 10.40 -7.98
N LEU A 383 -4.14 9.29 -8.23
CA LEU A 383 -3.99 8.74 -9.58
C LEU A 383 -5.13 7.74 -9.83
N LEU A 384 -5.82 7.86 -10.95
CA LEU A 384 -6.97 7.04 -11.29
C LEU A 384 -6.56 5.59 -11.60
N MET A 385 -5.44 5.39 -12.30
CA MET A 385 -4.91 4.05 -12.61
C MET A 385 -3.52 3.83 -12.00
N PRO A 386 -3.07 2.57 -11.85
CA PRO A 386 -1.68 2.28 -11.52
C PRO A 386 -0.71 2.89 -12.54
N SER A 387 0.40 3.46 -12.07
CA SER A 387 1.41 4.15 -12.90
C SER A 387 2.00 3.32 -14.05
N LYS A 388 1.90 1.99 -14.00
CA LYS A 388 2.36 1.11 -15.08
C LYS A 388 1.46 1.08 -16.30
N LEU A 389 0.18 1.41 -16.13
CA LEU A 389 -0.82 1.42 -17.20
C LEU A 389 -0.89 2.79 -17.86
N VAL A 390 -0.28 3.80 -17.23
CA VAL A 390 -0.29 5.19 -17.68
C VAL A 390 1.05 5.50 -18.35
N GLN A 391 1.02 5.94 -19.62
CA GLN A 391 2.23 6.28 -20.36
C GLN A 391 2.90 7.56 -19.82
N ASN A 392 2.13 8.45 -19.18
CA ASN A 392 2.63 9.70 -18.58
C ASN A 392 1.99 9.95 -17.21
N THR A 393 2.64 9.51 -16.13
CA THR A 393 2.16 9.69 -14.75
C THR A 393 2.07 11.14 -14.26
N HIS A 394 2.39 12.10 -15.13
CA HIS A 394 2.34 13.53 -14.86
C HIS A 394 1.11 14.21 -15.45
N ASP A 395 0.29 13.54 -16.28
CA ASP A 395 -0.89 14.14 -16.90
C ASP A 395 -2.02 14.31 -15.86
N ALA A 396 -2.48 15.55 -15.63
CA ALA A 396 -3.56 15.82 -14.70
C ALA A 396 -4.90 15.16 -15.08
N SER A 397 -5.11 14.76 -16.33
CA SER A 397 -6.28 13.96 -16.72
C SER A 397 -6.26 12.55 -16.09
N ASP A 398 -5.10 12.04 -15.68
CA ASP A 398 -4.97 10.76 -14.98
C ASP A 398 -5.27 10.86 -13.48
N GLY A 399 -5.70 12.01 -12.98
CA GLY A 399 -5.88 12.19 -11.54
C GLY A 399 -7.02 13.08 -11.08
N LEU A 400 -7.25 13.05 -9.77
CA LEU A 400 -8.20 13.90 -9.05
C LEU A 400 -7.49 14.63 -7.92
N LEU A 401 -7.88 15.88 -7.67
CA LEU A 401 -7.48 16.59 -6.46
C LEU A 401 -8.54 16.38 -5.38
N LEU A 402 -8.27 15.54 -4.38
CA LEU A 402 -9.24 15.17 -3.33
C LEU A 402 -8.80 15.67 -1.97
N ARG A 403 -9.75 15.83 -1.03
CA ARG A 403 -9.42 15.98 0.39
C ARG A 403 -8.83 14.66 0.90
N SER A 404 -7.88 14.66 1.84
CA SER A 404 -7.14 13.47 2.27
C SER A 404 -8.01 12.31 2.78
N ASP A 405 -9.09 12.61 3.48
CA ASP A 405 -10.08 11.62 3.93
C ASP A 405 -10.85 11.02 2.75
N ILE A 406 -11.28 11.83 1.79
CA ILE A 406 -11.96 11.38 0.58
C ILE A 406 -11.02 10.56 -0.30
N HIS A 407 -9.75 10.96 -0.42
CA HIS A 407 -8.72 10.18 -1.07
C HIS A 407 -8.60 8.79 -0.44
N THR A 408 -8.58 8.73 0.91
CA THR A 408 -8.55 7.45 1.64
C THR A 408 -9.78 6.60 1.33
N LEU A 409 -10.98 7.18 1.28
CA LEU A 409 -12.21 6.47 0.92
C LEU A 409 -12.20 5.98 -0.54
N PHE A 410 -11.56 6.73 -1.44
CA PHE A 410 -11.36 6.36 -2.84
C PHE A 410 -10.44 5.14 -2.99
N ASP A 411 -9.38 5.07 -2.18
CA ASP A 411 -8.46 3.92 -2.14
C ASP A 411 -9.07 2.69 -1.47
N LEU A 412 -9.97 2.88 -0.50
CA LEU A 412 -10.72 1.81 0.15
C LEU A 412 -11.92 1.32 -0.69
N HIS A 413 -12.13 1.87 -1.89
CA HIS A 413 -13.26 1.55 -2.77
C HIS A 413 -14.62 1.78 -2.10
N LEU A 414 -14.70 2.78 -1.23
CA LEU A 414 -15.94 3.16 -0.52
C LEU A 414 -16.62 4.38 -1.14
N ILE A 415 -15.89 5.14 -1.96
CA ILE A 415 -16.42 6.20 -2.82
C ILE A 415 -15.80 6.01 -4.21
N THR A 416 -16.61 6.18 -5.25
CA THR A 416 -16.14 6.16 -6.65
C THR A 416 -16.85 7.24 -7.48
N ILE A 417 -16.47 7.37 -8.74
CA ILE A 417 -17.11 8.27 -9.71
C ILE A 417 -17.63 7.42 -10.85
N ASP A 418 -18.90 7.61 -11.20
CA ASP A 418 -19.48 7.06 -12.42
C ASP A 418 -18.80 7.70 -13.64
N PRO A 419 -18.12 6.92 -14.50
CA PRO A 419 -17.37 7.45 -15.64
C PRO A 419 -18.27 8.04 -16.74
N ASP A 420 -19.54 7.63 -16.83
CA ASP A 420 -20.48 8.11 -17.84
C ASP A 420 -21.25 9.34 -17.35
N THR A 421 -21.69 9.32 -16.10
CA THR A 421 -22.49 10.43 -15.53
C THR A 421 -21.66 11.47 -14.80
N MET A 422 -20.38 11.18 -14.51
CA MET A 422 -19.46 12.00 -13.71
C MET A 422 -20.03 12.35 -12.32
N LYS A 423 -20.87 11.47 -11.77
CA LYS A 423 -21.43 11.61 -10.43
C LYS A 423 -20.64 10.80 -9.43
N VAL A 424 -20.50 11.35 -8.22
CA VAL A 424 -19.95 10.63 -7.08
C VAL A 424 -20.93 9.55 -6.64
N ILE A 425 -20.46 8.33 -6.43
CA ILE A 425 -21.24 7.24 -5.86
C ILE A 425 -20.60 6.83 -4.55
N VAL A 426 -21.42 6.69 -3.51
CA VAL A 426 -20.98 6.34 -2.16
C VAL A 426 -21.49 4.94 -1.79
N ALA A 427 -20.62 4.13 -1.19
CA ALA A 427 -20.97 2.78 -0.76
C ALA A 427 -22.17 2.79 0.22
N PRO A 428 -23.07 1.79 0.17
CA PRO A 428 -24.23 1.75 1.05
C PRO A 428 -23.89 1.84 2.55
N SER A 429 -22.74 1.30 2.95
CA SER A 429 -22.24 1.36 4.33
C SER A 429 -21.86 2.77 4.80
N LEU A 430 -21.57 3.69 3.86
CA LEU A 430 -21.23 5.09 4.15
C LEU A 430 -22.41 6.07 4.03
N ARG A 431 -23.50 5.67 3.36
CA ARG A 431 -24.72 6.50 3.22
C ARG A 431 -25.31 7.05 4.54
N PRO A 432 -25.30 6.34 5.68
CA PRO A 432 -25.82 6.89 6.93
C PRO A 432 -24.86 7.89 7.62
N THR A 433 -23.67 8.11 7.06
CA THR A 433 -22.66 9.04 7.61
C THR A 433 -22.69 10.38 6.87
N SER A 434 -21.93 11.36 7.35
CA SER A 434 -21.74 12.65 6.65
C SER A 434 -21.19 12.51 5.22
N TYR A 435 -20.52 11.41 4.88
CA TYR A 435 -20.08 11.15 3.50
C TYR A 435 -21.22 10.78 2.55
N GLY A 436 -22.36 10.33 3.08
CA GLY A 436 -23.56 10.00 2.29
C GLY A 436 -24.13 11.18 1.52
N GLU A 437 -23.89 12.41 1.99
CA GLU A 437 -24.29 13.66 1.32
C GLU A 437 -23.60 13.85 -0.05
N PHE A 438 -22.50 13.14 -0.29
CA PHE A 438 -21.80 13.16 -1.57
C PHE A 438 -22.43 12.24 -2.61
N ASP A 439 -23.29 11.30 -2.23
CA ASP A 439 -23.90 10.36 -3.17
C ASP A 439 -24.77 11.10 -4.21
N GLY A 440 -24.49 10.88 -5.49
CA GLY A 440 -25.15 11.55 -6.61
C GLY A 440 -24.69 12.98 -6.91
N GLN A 441 -23.78 13.57 -6.12
CA GLN A 441 -23.23 14.90 -6.40
C GLN A 441 -22.39 14.89 -7.68
N PRO A 442 -22.44 15.96 -8.50
CA PRO A 442 -21.59 16.05 -9.68
C PRO A 442 -20.13 16.24 -9.28
N LEU A 443 -19.22 15.52 -9.93
CA LEU A 443 -17.79 15.72 -9.78
C LEU A 443 -17.40 17.08 -10.38
N ARG A 444 -16.78 17.96 -9.58
CA ARG A 444 -16.22 19.22 -10.08
C ARG A 444 -15.15 18.89 -11.11
N GLN A 445 -15.25 19.52 -12.28
CA GLN A 445 -14.29 19.35 -13.36
C GLN A 445 -13.30 20.51 -13.41
N PRO A 446 -12.06 20.28 -13.88
CA PRO A 446 -11.14 21.35 -14.26
C PRO A 446 -11.74 22.29 -15.32
N VAL A 447 -11.30 23.55 -15.28
CA VAL A 447 -11.71 24.57 -16.24
C VAL A 447 -11.17 24.23 -17.63
N ASP A 448 -9.91 23.83 -17.70
CA ASP A 448 -9.30 23.31 -18.92
C ASP A 448 -9.77 21.87 -19.17
N ARG A 449 -10.36 21.64 -20.34
CA ARG A 449 -10.90 20.34 -20.73
C ARG A 449 -9.80 19.29 -20.93
N ALA A 450 -8.56 19.71 -21.21
CA ALA A 450 -7.43 18.81 -21.36
C ALA A 450 -7.10 18.04 -20.07
N PHE A 451 -7.43 18.61 -18.90
CA PHE A 451 -7.18 17.99 -17.60
C PHE A 451 -8.38 17.28 -17.00
N ARG A 452 -9.48 17.13 -17.76
CA ARG A 452 -10.63 16.37 -17.27
C ARG A 452 -10.20 14.93 -16.99
N PRO A 453 -10.68 14.34 -15.88
CA PRO A 453 -10.41 12.95 -15.56
C PRO A 453 -10.73 12.05 -16.74
N ASN A 454 -9.77 11.24 -17.18
CA ASN A 454 -10.00 10.36 -18.30
C ASN A 454 -10.99 9.24 -17.93
N HIS A 455 -11.80 8.87 -18.93
CA HIS A 455 -12.87 7.89 -18.76
C HIS A 455 -12.30 6.52 -18.37
N GLU A 456 -11.20 6.08 -19.00
CA GLU A 456 -10.58 4.78 -18.75
C GLU A 456 -10.16 4.61 -17.28
N GLY A 457 -9.56 5.63 -16.68
CA GLY A 457 -9.13 5.58 -15.30
C GLY A 457 -10.27 5.67 -14.30
N LEU A 458 -11.31 6.45 -14.61
CA LEU A 458 -12.54 6.45 -13.82
C LEU A 458 -13.22 5.08 -13.89
N GLN A 459 -13.34 4.50 -15.10
CA GLN A 459 -13.89 3.17 -15.32
C GLN A 459 -13.07 2.09 -14.59
N TRP A 460 -11.74 2.21 -14.61
CA TRP A 460 -10.88 1.29 -13.86
C TRP A 460 -11.23 1.32 -12.38
N ARG A 461 -11.25 2.50 -11.74
CA ARG A 461 -11.61 2.67 -10.31
C ARG A 461 -13.04 2.22 -10.02
N PHE A 462 -13.97 2.51 -10.92
CA PHE A 462 -15.36 2.11 -10.83
C PHE A 462 -15.52 0.59 -10.75
N ASN A 463 -14.77 -0.15 -11.57
CA ASN A 463 -14.82 -1.62 -11.61
C ASN A 463 -14.31 -2.32 -10.33
N TRP A 464 -13.59 -1.61 -9.45
CA TRP A 464 -13.17 -2.15 -8.14
C TRP A 464 -14.26 -2.05 -7.06
N CYS A 465 -15.39 -1.42 -7.38
CA CYS A 465 -16.49 -1.21 -6.45
C CYS A 465 -17.61 -2.22 -6.73
N ASP A 466 -17.43 -3.47 -6.25
CA ASP A 466 -18.38 -4.59 -6.47
C ASP A 466 -19.83 -4.30 -6.03
N TRP A 467 -20.02 -3.30 -5.18
CA TRP A 467 -21.31 -2.86 -4.66
C TRP A 467 -22.08 -1.96 -5.62
N VAL A 468 -21.45 -1.39 -6.64
CA VAL A 468 -22.11 -0.50 -7.61
C VAL A 468 -23.02 -1.28 -8.56
N HIS A 469 -22.66 -2.52 -8.91
CA HIS A 469 -23.44 -3.40 -9.78
C HIS A 469 -24.60 -4.12 -9.05
N ARG A 470 -24.78 -3.87 -7.75
CA ARG A 470 -25.86 -4.46 -6.93
C ARG A 470 -26.97 -3.45 -6.60
N LEU A 471 -26.97 -2.30 -7.26
CA LEU A 471 -27.98 -1.24 -7.11
C LEU A 471 -29.13 -1.41 -8.11
#